data_AF-A0A392PI49-F1
#
_entry.id   AF-A0A392PI49-F1
#
_cell.length_a   1.000
_cell.length_b   1.000
_cell.length_c   1.000
_cell.angle_alpha   90.00
_cell.angle_beta   90.00
_cell.angle_gamma   90.00
#
_symmetry.space_group_name_H-M   'P 1'
#
loop_
_entity.id
_entity.type
_entity.pdbx_description
1 polymer ?
#
loop_
_entity_poly.entity_id
_entity_poly.type
_entity_poly.pdbx_seq_one_letter_code
_entity_poly.pdbx_strand_id
1 'polypeptide(L)'
;IPGLVNVDFADVKAVMKDSGTAMLGVGVSSGKNRAEEAAEQATLAPLIGSSIQSATGVVYNITGGKDITLQEVNRVVTSLADPSANIIFGAVVDDR
;
A
#
# COMPACT_ATOMS: atom_id res chain seq x y z
N ILE A 1 -17.87 -0.37 -7.21
CA ILE A 1 -16.88 -1.37 -6.76
C ILE A 1 -16.72 -1.14 -5.26
N PRO A 2 -17.32 -1.96 -4.39
CA PRO A 2 -17.09 -1.85 -2.95
C PRO A 2 -15.64 -2.28 -2.68
N GLY A 3 -14.83 -1.39 -2.10
CA GLY A 3 -13.54 -1.78 -1.55
C GLY A 3 -13.74 -2.61 -0.29
N LEU A 4 -12.84 -3.56 -0.04
CA LEU A 4 -12.76 -4.28 1.24
C LEU A 4 -12.44 -3.31 2.39
N VAL A 5 -11.61 -2.30 2.09
CA VAL A 5 -11.30 -1.16 2.97
C VAL A 5 -11.40 0.09 2.11
N ASN A 6 -12.43 0.90 2.37
CA ASN A 6 -12.64 2.15 1.66
C ASN A 6 -11.88 3.27 2.37
N VAL A 7 -10.97 3.90 1.64
CA VAL A 7 -10.26 5.11 2.07
C VAL A 7 -10.92 6.30 1.43
N ASP A 8 -11.09 7.38 2.19
CA ASP A 8 -11.63 8.62 1.65
C ASP A 8 -10.52 9.52 1.04
N PHE A 9 -10.93 10.43 0.15
CA PHE A 9 -9.99 11.34 -0.50
C PHE A 9 -9.42 12.38 0.48
N ALA A 10 -10.10 12.68 1.59
CA ALA A 10 -9.65 13.66 2.56
C ALA A 10 -8.45 13.13 3.35
N ASP A 11 -8.46 11.85 3.71
CA ASP A 11 -7.38 11.13 4.37
C ASP A 11 -6.14 11.12 3.46
N VAL A 12 -6.30 10.68 2.20
CA VAL A 12 -5.21 10.66 1.22
C VAL A 12 -4.64 12.07 1.03
N LYS A 13 -5.51 13.06 0.90
CA LYS A 13 -5.09 14.47 0.78
C LYS A 13 -4.35 14.93 2.03
N ALA A 14 -4.75 14.55 3.23
CA ALA A 14 -4.09 14.94 4.47
C ALA A 14 -2.66 14.38 4.56
N VAL A 15 -2.43 13.14 4.11
CA VAL A 15 -1.10 12.51 4.09
C VAL A 15 -0.21 13.07 2.97
N MET A 16 -0.79 13.36 1.81
CA MET A 16 -0.02 13.85 0.65
C MET A 16 0.19 15.37 0.67
N LYS A 17 -0.62 16.12 1.42
CA LYS A 17 -0.49 17.58 1.50
C LYS A 17 0.80 17.93 2.25
N ASP A 18 1.60 18.81 1.64
CA ASP A 18 2.88 19.29 2.19
C ASP A 18 3.95 18.18 2.39
N SER A 19 3.75 16.98 1.82
CA SER A 19 4.68 15.85 1.93
C SER A 19 5.98 16.03 1.13
N GLY A 20 6.06 17.06 0.29
CA GLY A 20 7.19 17.32 -0.59
C GLY A 20 7.26 16.30 -1.72
N THR A 21 8.39 15.62 -1.85
CA THR A 21 8.61 14.61 -2.91
C THR A 21 7.86 13.33 -2.58
N ALA A 22 7.00 12.89 -3.51
CA ALA A 22 6.35 11.59 -3.44
C ALA A 22 7.03 10.60 -4.39
N MET A 23 7.01 9.32 -4.01
CA MET A 23 7.47 8.22 -4.85
C MET A 23 6.35 7.19 -4.99
N LEU A 24 6.28 6.55 -6.15
CA LEU A 24 5.28 5.54 -6.47
C LEU A 24 5.98 4.23 -6.84
N GLY A 25 5.53 3.15 -6.21
CA GLY A 25 5.96 1.79 -6.45
C GLY A 25 4.76 0.94 -6.77
N VAL A 26 4.93 0.05 -7.74
CA VAL A 26 3.90 -0.93 -8.10
C VAL A 26 4.56 -2.29 -8.14
N GLY A 27 3.94 -3.26 -7.49
CA GLY A 27 4.34 -4.65 -7.55
C GLY A 27 3.13 -5.53 -7.77
N VAL A 28 3.37 -6.68 -8.40
CA VAL A 28 2.32 -7.63 -8.77
C VAL A 28 2.83 -9.02 -8.44
N SER A 29 2.09 -9.75 -7.62
CA SER A 29 2.39 -11.14 -7.33
C SER A 29 1.11 -11.98 -7.29
N SER A 30 1.30 -13.30 -7.33
CA SER A 30 0.27 -14.32 -7.30
C SER A 30 0.73 -15.48 -6.41
N GLY A 31 -0.19 -16.36 -6.01
CA GLY A 31 0.12 -17.47 -5.11
C GLY A 31 -0.08 -17.12 -3.63
N LYS A 32 0.54 -17.91 -2.74
CA LYS A 32 0.20 -17.93 -1.31
C LYS A 32 0.65 -16.69 -0.55
N ASN A 33 1.75 -16.06 -0.96
CA ASN A 33 2.31 -14.86 -0.32
C ASN A 33 2.17 -13.61 -1.21
N ARG A 34 1.21 -13.63 -2.16
CA ARG A 34 1.03 -12.59 -3.18
C ARG A 34 1.00 -11.17 -2.65
N ALA A 35 0.42 -10.93 -1.47
CA ALA A 35 0.31 -9.59 -0.91
C ALA A 35 1.67 -9.06 -0.42
N GLU A 36 2.42 -9.88 0.33
CA GLU A 36 3.76 -9.53 0.81
C GLU A 36 4.74 -9.38 -0.35
N GLU A 37 4.75 -10.32 -1.29
CA GLU A 37 5.63 -10.27 -2.46
C GLU A 37 5.33 -9.08 -3.39
N ALA A 38 4.06 -8.75 -3.61
CA ALA A 38 3.69 -7.57 -4.38
C ALA A 38 4.14 -6.28 -3.68
N ALA A 39 4.06 -6.24 -2.36
CA ALA A 39 4.48 -5.08 -1.60
C ALA A 39 6.02 -4.93 -1.56
N GLU A 40 6.76 -6.04 -1.43
CA GLU A 40 8.23 -6.03 -1.58
C GLU A 40 8.66 -5.59 -2.98
N GLN A 41 7.99 -6.05 -4.04
CA GLN A 41 8.29 -5.57 -5.38
C GLN A 41 8.01 -4.07 -5.54
N ALA A 42 6.94 -3.56 -4.92
CA ALA A 42 6.63 -2.14 -4.94
C ALA A 42 7.72 -1.31 -4.24
N THR A 43 8.28 -1.79 -3.12
CA THR A 43 9.35 -1.08 -2.38
C THR A 43 10.69 -1.15 -3.11
N LEU A 44 10.95 -2.23 -3.86
CA LEU A 44 12.14 -2.41 -4.69
C LEU A 44 12.07 -1.68 -6.03
N ALA A 45 10.98 -0.96 -6.31
CA ALA A 45 10.85 -0.18 -7.53
C ALA A 45 12.03 0.82 -7.65
N PRO A 46 12.64 0.99 -8.84
CA PRO A 46 13.85 1.80 -9.02
C PRO A 46 13.76 3.24 -8.51
N LEU A 47 12.55 3.77 -8.36
CA LEU A 47 12.27 5.13 -7.92
C LEU A 47 12.11 5.27 -6.39
N ILE A 48 12.04 4.17 -5.62
CA ILE A 48 11.76 4.16 -4.17
C ILE A 48 12.98 3.82 -3.30
N GLY A 49 13.97 3.13 -3.87
CA GLY A 49 14.91 2.20 -3.21
C GLY A 49 15.57 2.56 -1.87
N SER A 50 15.67 3.82 -1.46
CA SER A 50 16.28 4.20 -0.17
C SER A 50 15.48 5.23 0.64
N SER A 51 14.30 5.63 0.17
CA SER A 51 13.53 6.74 0.76
C SER A 51 12.28 6.32 1.51
N ILE A 52 11.87 5.04 1.43
CA ILE A 52 10.66 4.56 2.14
C ILE A 52 10.84 4.53 3.66
N GLN A 53 12.05 4.27 4.15
CA GLN A 53 12.36 4.24 5.58
C GLN A 53 12.27 5.62 6.24
N SER A 54 12.37 6.71 5.47
CA SER A 54 12.21 8.07 5.97
C SER A 54 10.87 8.69 5.57
N ALA A 55 9.94 7.91 5.01
CA ALA A 55 8.63 8.41 4.60
C ALA A 55 7.78 8.73 5.84
N THR A 56 7.37 9.99 5.97
CA THR A 56 6.47 10.44 7.04
C THR A 56 5.00 10.11 6.76
N GLY A 57 4.68 9.81 5.50
CA GLY A 57 3.35 9.48 5.03
C GLY A 57 3.41 8.37 4.00
N VAL A 58 2.58 7.34 4.17
CA VAL A 58 2.52 6.19 3.26
C VAL A 58 1.06 5.92 2.87
N VAL A 59 0.80 5.79 1.57
CA VAL A 59 -0.50 5.41 1.04
C VAL A 59 -0.37 4.08 0.30
N TYR A 60 -0.96 3.02 0.84
CA TYR A 60 -1.06 1.72 0.19
C TYR A 60 -2.41 1.57 -0.50
N ASN A 61 -2.41 1.11 -1.75
CA ASN A 61 -3.63 0.68 -2.41
C ASN A 61 -3.44 -0.76 -2.90
N ILE A 62 -4.13 -1.69 -2.24
CA ILE A 62 -4.04 -3.12 -2.54
C ILE A 62 -5.26 -3.49 -3.38
N THR A 63 -5.01 -4.03 -4.57
CA THR A 63 -6.06 -4.54 -5.45
C THR A 63 -5.89 -6.04 -5.61
N GLY A 64 -6.96 -6.80 -5.41
CA GLY A 64 -6.95 -8.24 -5.56
C GLY A 64 -8.30 -8.79 -6.01
N GLY A 65 -8.32 -10.09 -6.31
CA GLY A 65 -9.53 -10.82 -6.65
C GLY A 65 -10.46 -11.01 -5.45
N LYS A 66 -11.60 -11.69 -5.66
CA LYS A 66 -12.59 -12.00 -4.61
C LYS A 66 -12.05 -12.78 -3.43
N ASP A 67 -10.91 -13.43 -3.61
CA ASP A 67 -10.23 -14.21 -2.60
C ASP A 67 -9.27 -13.39 -1.73
N ILE A 68 -9.15 -12.07 -1.95
CA ILE A 68 -8.33 -11.21 -1.09
C ILE A 68 -8.92 -11.12 0.31
N THR A 69 -8.07 -11.36 1.31
CA THR A 69 -8.47 -11.35 2.71
C THR A 69 -7.93 -10.14 3.46
N LEU A 70 -8.64 -9.72 4.51
CA LEU A 70 -8.15 -8.67 5.41
C LEU A 70 -6.82 -9.05 6.08
N GLN A 71 -6.56 -10.35 6.26
CA GLN A 71 -5.32 -10.85 6.84
C GLN A 71 -4.12 -10.61 5.92
N GLU A 72 -4.27 -10.82 4.61
CA GLU A 72 -3.24 -10.50 3.61
C GLU A 72 -2.95 -8.99 3.61
N VAL A 73 -4.00 -8.16 3.62
CA VAL A 73 -3.89 -6.69 3.65
C VAL A 73 -3.17 -6.22 4.91
N ASN A 74 -3.56 -6.70 6.09
CA ASN A 74 -2.96 -6.29 7.37
C ASN A 74 -1.48 -6.66 7.46
N ARG A 75 -1.09 -7.83 6.96
CA ARG A 75 0.32 -8.25 6.94
C ARG A 75 1.21 -7.26 6.21
N VAL A 76 0.80 -6.83 5.01
CA VAL A 76 1.52 -5.85 4.19
C VAL A 76 1.70 -4.52 4.91
N VAL A 77 0.63 -4.01 5.52
CA VAL A 77 0.65 -2.73 6.24
C VAL A 77 1.62 -2.78 7.42
N THR A 78 1.66 -3.90 8.14
CA THR A 78 2.52 -4.06 9.32
C THR A 78 3.99 -4.35 9.01
N SER A 79 4.31 -4.97 7.87
CA SER A 79 5.68 -5.44 7.59
C SER A 79 6.59 -4.37 6.99
N LEU A 80 6.03 -3.36 6.32
CA LEU A 80 6.81 -2.41 5.52
C LEU A 80 6.80 -0.98 6.05
N ALA A 81 6.02 -0.69 7.09
CA ALA A 81 5.85 0.66 7.57
C ALA A 81 6.62 0.93 8.86
N ASP A 82 7.23 2.12 8.93
CA ASP A 82 7.73 2.65 10.19
C ASP A 82 6.55 2.93 11.13
N PRO A 83 6.59 2.51 12.42
CA PRO A 83 5.52 2.77 13.38
C PRO A 83 5.19 4.27 13.59
N SER A 84 6.11 5.16 13.23
CA SER A 84 5.95 6.61 13.34
C SER A 84 5.40 7.26 12.07
N ALA A 85 5.29 6.53 10.95
CA ALA A 85 4.73 7.04 9.71
C ALA A 85 3.19 7.07 9.76
N ASN A 86 2.58 8.08 9.14
CA ASN A 86 1.13 8.11 8.96
C ASN A 86 0.74 7.22 7.78
N ILE A 87 0.11 6.07 8.07
CA ILE A 87 -0.20 5.06 7.06
C ILE A 87 -1.69 5.08 6.74
N ILE A 88 -1.99 5.22 5.46
CA ILE A 88 -3.32 5.02 4.90
C ILE A 88 -3.27 3.80 4.01
N PHE A 89 -4.26 2.91 4.12
CA PHE A 89 -4.34 1.75 3.23
C PHE A 89 -5.75 1.53 2.73
N GLY A 90 -5.89 1.40 1.41
CA GLY A 90 -7.11 0.99 0.73
C GLY A 90 -7.00 -0.45 0.25
N ALA A 91 -8.12 -1.15 0.25
CA ALA A 91 -8.22 -2.47 -0.33
C ALA A 91 -9.41 -2.52 -1.29
N VAL A 92 -9.16 -2.86 -2.54
CA VAL A 92 -10.16 -2.93 -3.61
C VAL A 92 -10.26 -4.37 -4.10
N VAL A 93 -11.49 -4.87 -4.19
CA VAL A 93 -11.77 -6.15 -4.85
C VAL A 93 -12.10 -5.84 -6.31
N ASP A 94 -11.27 -6.33 -7.24
CA ASP A 94 -11.54 -6.27 -8.68
C ASP A 94 -11.88 -7.68 -9.18
N ASP A 95 -13.01 -7.78 -9.89
CA ASP A 95 -13.58 -9.04 -10.39
C ASP A 95 -13.05 -9.44 -11.78
N ARG A 96 -12.11 -8.67 -12.32
CA ARG A 96 -11.54 -8.85 -13.66
C ARG A 96 -10.37 -9.83 -13.69
#